data_AF-A0A2S3QM82-F1
#
_entry.id   AF-A0A2S3QM82-F1
#
_cell.length_a   1.000
_cell.length_b   1.000
_cell.length_c   1.000
_cell.angle_alpha   90.00
_cell.angle_beta   90.00
_cell.angle_gamma   90.00
#
_symmetry.space_group_name_H-M   'P 1'
#
loop_
_entity.id
_entity.type
_entity.pdbx_description
1 polymer ?
#
loop_
_entity_poly.entity_id
_entity_poly.type
_entity_poly.pdbx_seq_one_letter_code
_entity_poly.pdbx_strand_id
1 'polypeptide(L)'
;MMLYDVASVEDRGSHWYVTNVYPHTLDPIERHEKLLNLSAVSASLIKRALEEGYEVRIAKPIEFNEVMPHEIKIIEGDANDYNFARESAIKKARMVVTQDLASVSGYTFYSYMCLNNELCDKGYFITAENRESKYLEILETGNEELIQKLEDYLNMRDQIERISALNKKFDHFRKIVNEEECTDKIDELTNKFLEDYYSTFF
;
A
#
# COMPACT_ATOMS: atom_id res chain seq x y z
N MET A 1 -15.14 -22.95 7.67
CA MET A 1 -14.23 -22.92 6.50
C MET A 1 -12.91 -22.37 7.01
N MET A 2 -11.81 -23.13 6.96
CA MET A 2 -10.53 -22.65 7.49
C MET A 2 -9.95 -21.61 6.53
N LEU A 3 -9.80 -20.37 7.01
CA LEU A 3 -8.94 -19.36 6.41
C LEU A 3 -7.50 -19.87 6.54
N TYR A 4 -6.88 -20.22 5.42
CA TYR A 4 -5.44 -20.49 5.38
C TYR A 4 -4.74 -19.26 4.81
N ASP A 5 -3.52 -18.98 5.25
CA ASP A 5 -2.72 -17.87 4.72
C ASP A 5 -1.95 -18.34 3.47
N VAL A 6 -1.67 -17.40 2.56
CA VAL A 6 -0.83 -17.60 1.37
C VAL A 6 0.31 -16.61 1.35
N ALA A 7 1.49 -17.08 0.95
CA ALA A 7 2.63 -16.22 0.62
C ALA A 7 2.58 -15.84 -0.86
N SER A 8 2.71 -14.55 -1.16
CA SER A 8 3.09 -14.08 -2.48
C SER A 8 4.60 -14.22 -2.64
N VAL A 9 5.02 -14.80 -3.77
CA VAL A 9 6.42 -15.11 -4.01
C VAL A 9 6.91 -14.77 -5.42
N GLU A 10 8.18 -14.38 -5.50
CA GLU A 10 8.93 -14.24 -6.74
C GLU A 10 9.84 -15.45 -6.99
N ASP A 11 9.91 -15.92 -8.24
CA ASP A 11 10.87 -16.96 -8.65
C ASP A 11 12.28 -16.37 -8.72
N ARG A 12 13.21 -16.86 -7.89
CA ARG A 12 14.65 -16.57 -8.01
C ARG A 12 15.49 -17.83 -8.11
N GLY A 13 15.11 -18.72 -9.03
CA GLY A 13 15.86 -19.93 -9.35
C GLY A 13 15.70 -21.01 -8.29
N SER A 14 16.69 -21.17 -7.42
CA SER A 14 16.73 -22.24 -6.40
C SER A 14 15.80 -22.00 -5.20
N HIS A 15 15.31 -20.78 -5.03
CA HIS A 15 14.42 -20.40 -3.94
C HIS A 15 13.28 -19.51 -4.45
N TRP A 16 12.17 -19.50 -3.72
CA TRP A 16 11.11 -18.50 -3.82
C TRP A 16 11.40 -17.37 -2.84
N TYR A 17 11.28 -16.12 -3.29
CA TYR A 17 11.44 -14.94 -2.44
C TYR A 17 10.07 -14.49 -1.95
N VAL A 18 9.87 -14.40 -0.64
CA VAL A 18 8.56 -13.98 -0.09
C VAL A 18 8.45 -12.47 -0.07
N THR A 19 7.46 -11.96 -0.80
CA THR A 19 7.15 -10.53 -0.88
C THR A 19 6.13 -10.11 0.14
N ASN A 20 5.10 -10.92 0.38
CA ASN A 20 4.03 -10.63 1.35
C ASN A 20 3.25 -11.90 1.76
N VAL A 21 2.43 -11.79 2.81
CA VAL A 21 1.53 -12.85 3.29
C VAL A 21 0.11 -12.29 3.43
N TYR A 22 -0.88 -13.01 2.91
CA TYR A 22 -2.28 -12.61 2.97
C TYR A 22 -3.18 -13.77 3.40
N PRO A 23 -4.32 -13.50 4.05
CA PRO A 23 -5.35 -14.51 4.22
C PRO A 23 -5.90 -14.91 2.84
N HIS A 24 -6.07 -16.20 2.59
CA HIS A 24 -6.64 -16.69 1.34
C HIS A 24 -8.12 -16.28 1.26
N THR A 25 -8.42 -15.25 0.47
CA THR A 25 -9.79 -14.86 0.12
C THR A 25 -10.27 -15.66 -1.10
N LEU A 26 -11.58 -15.90 -1.20
CA LEU A 26 -12.17 -16.69 -2.28
C LEU A 26 -12.14 -16.01 -3.66
N ASP A 27 -11.83 -14.72 -3.72
CA ASP A 27 -11.76 -13.99 -4.99
C ASP A 27 -10.37 -14.18 -5.63
N PRO A 28 -10.28 -14.88 -6.77
CA PRO A 28 -9.10 -14.84 -7.61
C PRO A 28 -9.09 -13.48 -8.28
N ILE A 29 -8.62 -12.46 -7.56
CA ILE A 29 -7.98 -11.33 -8.24
C ILE A 29 -6.93 -11.99 -9.13
N GLU A 30 -6.94 -11.73 -10.44
CA GLU A 30 -5.92 -12.19 -11.38
C GLU A 30 -4.56 -11.63 -10.96
N ARG A 31 -3.98 -12.21 -9.91
CA ARG A 31 -2.67 -11.86 -9.40
C ARG A 31 -1.70 -12.62 -10.30
N HIS A 32 -0.94 -11.87 -11.08
CA HIS A 32 0.22 -12.41 -11.81
C HIS A 32 1.32 -12.93 -10.86
N GLU A 33 1.15 -12.72 -9.56
CA GLU A 33 2.05 -13.20 -8.51
C GLU A 33 1.80 -14.69 -8.23
N LYS A 34 2.89 -15.44 -8.05
CA LYS A 34 2.79 -16.84 -7.67
C LYS A 34 2.46 -16.93 -6.18
N LEU A 35 1.42 -17.67 -5.84
CA LEU A 35 0.99 -17.87 -4.46
C LEU A 35 1.40 -19.27 -3.97
N LEU A 36 1.90 -19.34 -2.74
CA LEU A 36 2.17 -20.59 -2.04
C LEU A 36 1.29 -20.69 -0.79
N ASN A 37 0.63 -21.83 -0.61
CA ASN A 37 -0.12 -22.10 0.61
C ASN A 37 0.82 -22.23 1.80
N LEU A 38 0.45 -21.66 2.94
CA LEU A 38 1.24 -21.73 4.15
C LEU A 38 0.53 -22.57 5.20
N SER A 39 1.28 -23.43 5.89
CA SER A 39 0.81 -23.96 7.17
C SER A 39 0.63 -22.81 8.17
N ALA A 40 -0.24 -22.96 9.17
CA ALA A 40 -0.46 -21.91 10.18
C ALA A 40 0.84 -21.47 10.88
N VAL A 41 1.74 -22.42 11.16
CA VAL A 41 3.04 -22.14 11.79
C VAL A 41 3.96 -21.39 10.83
N SER A 42 4.02 -21.82 9.57
CA SER A 42 4.79 -21.13 8.52
C SER A 42 4.30 -19.71 8.32
N ALA A 43 2.98 -19.50 8.29
CA ALA A 43 2.39 -18.18 8.15
C ALA A 43 2.80 -17.24 9.29
N SER A 44 2.71 -17.70 10.54
CA SER A 44 3.17 -16.92 11.70
C SER A 44 4.66 -16.61 11.66
N LEU A 45 5.49 -17.59 11.28
CA LEU A 45 6.94 -17.44 11.20
C LEU A 45 7.35 -16.43 10.13
N ILE A 46 6.74 -16.52 8.94
CA ILE A 46 7.00 -15.60 7.82
C ILE A 46 6.50 -14.21 8.17
N LYS A 47 5.29 -14.07 8.72
CA LYS A 47 4.73 -12.77 9.13
C LYS A 47 5.67 -12.07 10.10
N ARG A 48 6.10 -12.76 11.17
CA ARG A 48 7.05 -12.21 12.14
C ARG A 48 8.37 -11.80 11.49
N ALA A 49 8.96 -12.66 10.67
CA ALA A 49 10.22 -12.35 10.00
C ALA A 49 10.10 -11.14 9.05
N LEU A 50 8.98 -11.01 8.35
CA LEU A 50 8.70 -9.86 7.48
C LEU A 50 8.44 -8.57 8.28
N GLU A 51 7.77 -8.66 9.43
CA GLU A 51 7.57 -7.53 10.36
C GLU A 51 8.90 -7.05 10.96
N GLU A 52 9.80 -7.99 11.26
CA GLU A 52 11.19 -7.72 11.69
C GLU A 52 12.05 -7.22 10.51
N GLY A 53 11.55 -7.37 9.27
CA GLY A 53 12.15 -6.85 8.04
C GLY A 53 13.22 -7.76 7.46
N TYR A 54 13.28 -9.00 7.92
CA TYR A 54 14.15 -10.01 7.38
C TYR A 54 13.72 -10.46 5.99
N GLU A 55 14.70 -10.91 5.23
CA GLU A 55 14.45 -11.59 3.98
C GLU A 55 13.99 -13.02 4.28
N VAL A 56 12.93 -13.45 3.61
CA VAL A 56 12.38 -14.80 3.76
C VAL A 56 12.47 -15.51 2.42
N ARG A 57 13.22 -16.62 2.38
CA ARG A 57 13.33 -17.51 1.24
C ARG A 57 12.63 -18.83 1.53
N ILE A 58 11.92 -19.38 0.56
CA ILE A 58 11.37 -20.73 0.62
C ILE A 58 12.13 -21.61 -0.37
N ALA A 59 12.66 -22.75 0.09
CA ALA A 59 13.43 -23.67 -0.74
C ALA A 59 12.58 -24.31 -1.86
N LYS A 60 13.23 -24.70 -2.96
CA LYS A 60 12.62 -25.51 -4.02
C LYS A 60 13.31 -26.87 -4.15
N PRO A 61 12.58 -27.92 -4.57
CA PRO A 61 11.11 -27.99 -4.70
C PRO A 61 10.45 -27.99 -3.31
N ILE A 62 9.16 -27.65 -3.26
CA ILE A 62 8.36 -27.80 -2.04
C ILE A 62 7.95 -29.27 -1.94
N GLU A 63 8.11 -29.87 -0.77
CA GLU A 63 7.83 -31.29 -0.55
C GLU A 63 6.32 -31.59 -0.49
N PHE A 64 5.53 -30.63 -0.01
CA PHE A 64 4.10 -30.75 0.21
C PHE A 64 3.29 -29.68 -0.54
N ASN A 65 1.96 -29.78 -0.48
CA ASN A 65 1.05 -28.76 -1.05
C ASN A 65 0.97 -27.46 -0.22
N GLU A 66 1.65 -27.42 0.92
CA GLU A 66 1.79 -26.25 1.79
C GLU A 66 3.25 -26.10 2.22
N VAL A 67 3.70 -24.87 2.40
CA VAL A 67 5.05 -24.55 2.86
C VAL A 67 5.17 -24.91 4.33
N MET A 68 6.15 -25.75 4.64
CA MET A 68 6.47 -26.20 5.99
C MET A 68 7.56 -25.33 6.61
N PRO A 69 7.63 -25.22 7.96
CA PRO A 69 8.60 -24.35 8.62
C PRO A 69 10.07 -24.62 8.27
N HIS A 70 10.42 -25.89 8.03
CA HIS A 70 11.80 -26.28 7.69
C HIS A 70 12.21 -25.89 6.26
N GLU A 71 11.25 -25.59 5.38
CA GLU A 71 11.51 -25.12 4.02
C GLU A 71 11.80 -23.61 3.97
N ILE A 72 11.62 -22.92 5.10
CA ILE A 72 11.78 -21.48 5.23
C ILE A 72 13.18 -21.17 5.75
N LYS A 73 13.89 -20.31 5.00
CA LYS A 73 15.15 -19.69 5.43
C LYS A 73 14.90 -18.22 5.66
N ILE A 74 15.05 -17.81 6.90
CA ILE A 74 15.13 -16.40 7.27
C ILE A 74 16.58 -15.97 7.09
N ILE A 75 16.80 -14.93 6.32
CA ILE A 75 18.10 -14.31 6.13
C ILE A 75 18.09 -13.03 6.96
N GLU A 76 18.77 -13.14 8.09
CA GLU A 76 19.14 -12.01 8.92
C GLU A 76 20.29 -11.30 8.20
N GLY A 77 20.08 -10.02 7.86
CA GLY A 77 21.17 -9.18 7.39
C GLY A 77 22.11 -8.81 8.53
N ASP A 78 23.29 -8.28 8.19
CA ASP A 78 24.17 -7.70 9.20
C ASP A 78 23.46 -6.49 9.82
N ALA A 79 23.25 -6.50 11.13
CA ALA A 79 22.62 -5.43 11.87
C ALA A 79 23.37 -4.08 11.74
N ASN A 80 24.65 -4.11 11.31
CA ASN A 80 25.45 -2.92 11.06
C ASN A 80 25.46 -2.50 9.58
N ASP A 81 24.86 -3.28 8.68
CA ASP A 81 24.74 -2.91 7.28
C ASP A 81 23.53 -1.99 7.08
N TYR A 82 23.83 -0.70 6.94
CA TYR A 82 22.83 0.33 6.68
C TYR A 82 22.06 0.06 5.38
N ASN A 83 22.61 -0.63 4.38
CA ASN A 83 21.87 -0.96 3.16
C ASN A 83 20.76 -1.97 3.46
N PHE A 84 21.07 -2.99 4.27
CA PHE A 84 20.07 -3.94 4.74
C PHE A 84 18.98 -3.24 5.59
N ALA A 85 19.38 -2.37 6.52
CA ALA A 85 18.44 -1.59 7.33
C ALA A 85 17.52 -0.71 6.46
N ARG A 86 18.06 -0.05 5.42
CA ARG A 86 17.27 0.74 4.45
C ARG A 86 16.23 -0.09 3.72
N GLU A 87 16.65 -1.22 3.16
CA GLU A 87 15.74 -2.11 2.41
C GLU A 87 14.62 -2.65 3.31
N SER A 88 15.00 -3.08 4.52
CA SER A 88 14.09 -3.52 5.57
C SER A 88 13.06 -2.43 5.94
N ALA A 89 13.52 -1.22 6.24
CA ALA A 89 12.68 -0.07 6.56
C ALA A 89 11.66 0.26 5.46
N ILE A 90 12.11 0.34 4.21
CA ILE A 90 11.24 0.61 3.05
C ILE A 90 10.23 -0.51 2.85
N LYS A 91 10.63 -1.78 3.06
CA LYS A 91 9.74 -2.93 2.96
C LYS A 91 8.66 -2.90 4.03
N LYS A 92 9.01 -2.64 5.30
CA LYS A 92 8.05 -2.51 6.42
C LYS A 92 7.03 -1.40 6.15
N ALA A 93 7.50 -0.21 5.78
CA ALA A 93 6.62 0.90 5.45
C ALA A 93 5.71 0.58 4.26
N ARG A 94 6.23 -0.08 3.22
CA ARG A 94 5.44 -0.52 2.06
C ARG A 94 4.34 -1.50 2.45
N MET A 95 4.63 -2.47 3.32
CA MET A 95 3.67 -3.48 3.75
C MET A 95 2.42 -2.85 4.36
N VAL A 96 2.56 -1.77 5.14
CA VAL A 96 1.42 -1.10 5.77
C VAL A 96 0.67 -0.20 4.78
N VAL A 97 1.37 0.60 3.97
CA VAL A 97 0.70 1.60 3.10
C VAL A 97 0.09 1.02 1.82
N THR A 98 0.53 -0.15 1.36
CA THR A 98 0.15 -0.69 0.04
C THR A 98 -1.36 -0.85 -0.10
N GLN A 99 -2.03 -1.35 0.93
CA GLN A 99 -3.49 -1.55 0.91
C GLN A 99 -4.22 -0.21 0.79
N ASP A 100 -3.81 0.80 1.55
CA ASP A 100 -4.44 2.12 1.53
C ASP A 100 -4.16 2.87 0.23
N LEU A 101 -2.94 2.76 -0.32
CA LEU A 101 -2.62 3.32 -1.63
C LEU A 101 -3.45 2.70 -2.76
N ALA A 102 -3.84 1.43 -2.62
CA ALA A 102 -4.71 0.74 -3.56
C ALA A 102 -6.22 0.97 -3.31
N SER A 103 -6.60 1.72 -2.27
CA SER A 103 -8.00 1.89 -1.88
C SER A 103 -8.84 2.72 -2.86
N VAL A 104 -8.21 3.59 -3.66
CA VAL A 104 -8.93 4.36 -4.68
C VAL A 104 -9.10 3.50 -5.92
N SER A 105 -10.36 3.14 -6.20
CA SER A 105 -10.69 2.35 -7.37
C SER A 105 -10.50 3.13 -8.67
N GLY A 106 -10.22 2.43 -9.77
CA GLY A 106 -10.22 3.02 -11.11
C GLY A 106 -11.57 3.64 -11.48
N TYR A 107 -12.67 3.11 -10.93
CA TYR A 107 -14.00 3.68 -11.05
C TYR A 107 -14.07 5.09 -10.43
N THR A 108 -13.55 5.28 -9.22
CA THR A 108 -13.50 6.59 -8.54
C THR A 108 -12.80 7.64 -9.40
N PHE A 109 -11.63 7.30 -9.97
CA PHE A 109 -10.91 8.20 -10.88
C PHE A 109 -11.72 8.52 -12.14
N TYR A 110 -12.31 7.51 -12.77
CA TYR A 110 -13.13 7.70 -13.96
C TYR A 110 -14.34 8.60 -13.68
N SER A 111 -15.09 8.32 -12.60
CA SER A 111 -16.24 9.12 -12.19
C SER A 111 -15.85 10.56 -11.86
N TYR A 112 -14.73 10.78 -11.17
CA TYR A 112 -14.19 12.12 -10.92
C TYR A 112 -13.94 12.89 -12.24
N MET A 113 -13.35 12.23 -13.25
CA MET A 113 -13.12 12.85 -14.56
C MET A 113 -14.44 13.15 -15.29
N CYS A 114 -15.41 12.24 -15.24
CA CYS A 114 -16.73 12.47 -15.83
C CYS A 114 -17.43 13.67 -15.19
N LEU A 115 -17.47 13.76 -13.86
CA LEU A 115 -18.06 14.88 -13.14
C LEU A 115 -17.36 16.19 -13.45
N ASN A 116 -16.02 16.19 -13.51
CA ASN A 116 -15.28 17.37 -13.94
C ASN A 116 -15.70 17.83 -15.34
N ASN A 117 -15.84 16.90 -16.29
CA ASN A 117 -16.26 17.22 -17.65
C ASN A 117 -17.71 17.73 -17.71
N GLU A 118 -18.61 17.14 -16.94
CA GLU A 118 -20.00 17.60 -16.85
C GLU A 118 -20.09 19.01 -16.27
N LEU A 119 -19.35 19.31 -15.21
CA LEU A 119 -19.28 20.66 -14.65
C LEU A 119 -18.65 21.65 -15.64
N CYS A 120 -17.62 21.25 -16.38
CA CYS A 120 -17.03 22.07 -17.45
C CYS A 120 -18.01 22.36 -18.58
N ASP A 121 -18.81 21.36 -19.02
CA ASP A 121 -19.86 21.53 -20.04
C ASP A 121 -20.93 22.53 -19.61
N LYS A 122 -21.18 22.62 -18.29
CA LYS A 122 -22.07 23.63 -17.68
C LYS A 122 -21.41 24.99 -17.47
N GLY A 123 -20.15 25.17 -17.89
CA GLY A 123 -19.39 26.42 -17.79
C GLY A 123 -18.54 26.57 -16.53
N TYR A 124 -18.51 25.55 -15.66
CA TYR A 124 -17.75 25.56 -14.41
C TYR A 124 -16.37 24.92 -14.59
N PHE A 125 -15.40 25.74 -14.95
CA PHE A 125 -13.99 25.32 -15.02
C PHE A 125 -13.33 25.46 -13.64
N ILE A 126 -13.24 24.33 -12.93
CA ILE A 126 -12.70 24.25 -11.57
C ILE A 126 -11.20 23.94 -11.64
N THR A 127 -10.39 24.79 -11.02
CA THR A 127 -8.93 24.67 -10.91
C THR A 127 -8.51 24.86 -9.46
N ALA A 128 -7.26 24.53 -9.12
CA ALA A 128 -6.75 24.74 -7.77
C ALA A 128 -6.87 26.21 -7.29
N GLU A 129 -6.68 27.18 -8.19
CA GLU A 129 -6.64 28.60 -7.89
C GLU A 129 -8.03 29.23 -7.70
N ASN A 130 -9.05 28.71 -8.41
CA ASN A 130 -10.39 29.29 -8.44
C ASN A 130 -11.48 28.43 -7.78
N ARG A 131 -11.11 27.28 -7.18
CA ARG A 131 -12.06 26.27 -6.67
C ARG A 131 -13.14 26.85 -5.76
N GLU A 132 -12.76 27.66 -4.78
CA GLU A 132 -13.70 28.19 -3.78
C GLU A 132 -14.75 29.09 -4.43
N SER A 133 -14.31 29.99 -5.31
CA SER A 133 -15.21 30.86 -6.07
C SER A 133 -16.15 30.06 -6.96
N LYS A 134 -15.67 29.00 -7.63
CA LYS A 134 -16.50 28.17 -8.51
C LYS A 134 -17.49 27.29 -7.74
N TYR A 135 -17.11 26.82 -6.56
CA TYR A 135 -18.03 26.09 -5.68
C TYR A 135 -19.18 26.99 -5.23
N LEU A 136 -18.88 28.21 -4.80
CA LEU A 136 -19.90 29.19 -4.42
C LEU A 136 -20.81 29.54 -5.60
N GLU A 137 -20.25 29.76 -6.80
CA GLU A 137 -21.04 30.04 -8.01
C GLU A 137 -22.06 28.93 -8.32
N ILE A 138 -21.68 27.66 -8.14
CA ILE A 138 -22.59 26.51 -8.30
C ILE A 138 -23.67 26.51 -7.21
N LEU A 139 -23.28 26.70 -5.95
CA LEU A 139 -24.22 26.70 -4.81
C LEU A 139 -25.26 27.83 -4.92
N GLU A 140 -24.85 29.01 -5.36
CA GLU A 140 -25.71 30.19 -5.54
C GLU A 140 -26.76 30.01 -6.65
N THR A 141 -26.57 29.05 -7.57
CA THR A 141 -27.59 28.75 -8.57
C THR A 141 -28.89 28.19 -7.99
N GLY A 142 -28.81 27.55 -6.81
CA GLY A 142 -29.92 26.80 -6.23
C GLY A 142 -30.35 25.58 -7.06
N ASN A 143 -29.58 25.18 -8.08
CA ASN A 143 -29.90 24.02 -8.91
C ASN A 143 -29.42 22.74 -8.20
N GLU A 144 -30.36 21.99 -7.64
CA GLU A 144 -30.10 20.76 -6.89
C GLU A 144 -29.28 19.73 -7.69
N GLU A 145 -29.47 19.62 -9.01
CA GLU A 145 -28.70 18.68 -9.84
C GLU A 145 -27.22 19.08 -9.92
N LEU A 146 -26.93 20.37 -10.10
CA LEU A 146 -25.56 20.87 -10.14
C LEU A 146 -24.89 20.78 -8.78
N ILE A 147 -25.64 21.04 -7.72
CA ILE A 147 -25.16 20.93 -6.34
C ILE A 147 -24.80 19.47 -6.03
N GLN A 148 -25.65 18.51 -6.39
CA GLN A 148 -25.35 17.09 -6.19
C GLN A 148 -24.09 16.66 -6.95
N LYS A 149 -23.92 17.10 -8.20
CA LYS A 149 -22.70 16.83 -8.98
C LYS A 149 -21.45 17.43 -8.33
N LEU A 150 -21.57 18.62 -7.76
CA LEU A 150 -20.48 19.25 -7.01
C LEU A 150 -20.15 18.44 -5.74
N GLU A 151 -21.15 18.01 -4.98
CA GLU A 151 -20.93 17.18 -3.79
C GLU A 151 -20.23 15.86 -4.14
N ASP A 152 -20.70 15.15 -5.18
CA ASP A 152 -20.08 13.91 -5.64
C ASP A 152 -18.64 14.14 -6.11
N TYR A 153 -18.41 15.25 -6.84
CA TYR A 153 -17.08 15.66 -7.29
C TYR A 153 -16.14 15.90 -6.11
N LEU A 154 -16.59 16.61 -5.08
CA LEU A 154 -15.82 16.90 -3.87
C LEU A 154 -15.49 15.62 -3.10
N ASN A 155 -16.48 14.75 -2.88
CA ASN A 155 -16.29 13.48 -2.19
C ASN A 155 -15.23 12.59 -2.87
N MET A 156 -15.29 12.49 -4.21
CA MET A 156 -14.30 11.72 -4.96
C MET A 156 -12.92 12.39 -4.92
N ARG A 157 -12.88 13.72 -5.03
CA ARG A 157 -11.64 14.49 -4.95
C ARG A 157 -10.96 14.30 -3.60
N ASP A 158 -11.70 14.32 -2.50
CA ASP A 158 -11.17 14.14 -1.15
C ASP A 158 -10.56 12.76 -0.96
N GLN A 159 -11.19 11.71 -1.51
CA GLN A 159 -10.62 10.36 -1.52
C GLN A 159 -9.28 10.31 -2.26
N ILE A 160 -9.22 10.92 -3.46
CA ILE A 160 -8.00 11.00 -4.27
C ILE A 160 -6.90 11.80 -3.55
N GLU A 161 -7.25 12.95 -2.95
CA GLU A 161 -6.31 13.81 -2.24
C GLU A 161 -5.73 13.13 -0.99
N ARG A 162 -6.55 12.38 -0.24
CA ARG A 162 -6.09 11.60 0.91
C ARG A 162 -5.00 10.60 0.52
N ILE A 163 -5.21 9.86 -0.56
CA ILE A 163 -4.22 8.88 -1.06
C ILE A 163 -3.00 9.55 -1.66
N SER A 164 -3.18 10.66 -2.37
CA SER A 164 -2.07 11.49 -2.87
C SER A 164 -1.18 11.99 -1.72
N ALA A 165 -1.77 12.42 -0.60
CA ALA A 165 -1.04 12.85 0.59
C ALA A 165 -0.28 11.70 1.25
N LEU A 166 -0.88 10.51 1.37
CA LEU A 166 -0.20 9.31 1.86
C LEU A 166 1.00 8.93 0.97
N ASN A 167 0.82 8.93 -0.36
CA ASN A 167 1.90 8.62 -1.28
C ASN A 167 3.06 9.60 -1.14
N LYS A 168 2.79 10.91 -1.02
CA LYS A 168 3.82 11.93 -0.77
C LYS A 168 4.58 11.70 0.54
N LYS A 169 3.89 11.33 1.63
CA LYS A 169 4.54 10.98 2.91
C LYS A 169 5.46 9.77 2.75
N PHE A 170 4.99 8.72 2.07
CA PHE A 170 5.79 7.52 1.82
C PHE A 170 7.01 7.79 0.92
N ASP A 171 6.85 8.57 -0.14
CA ASP A 171 7.96 8.97 -1.02
C ASP A 171 9.00 9.81 -0.27
N HIS A 172 8.56 10.71 0.61
CA HIS A 172 9.44 11.51 1.45
C HIS A 172 10.22 10.63 2.44
N PHE A 173 9.55 9.71 3.12
CA PHE A 173 10.18 8.71 3.98
C PHE A 173 11.24 7.90 3.22
N ARG A 174 10.88 7.36 2.04
CA ARG A 174 11.78 6.59 1.19
C ARG A 174 13.02 7.39 0.81
N LYS A 175 12.86 8.69 0.52
CA LYS A 175 13.98 9.57 0.20
C LYS A 175 14.92 9.73 1.40
N ILE A 176 14.40 10.06 2.58
CA ILE A 176 15.21 10.28 3.79
C ILE A 176 15.96 9.00 4.16
N VAL A 177 15.28 7.85 4.17
CA VAL A 177 15.91 6.56 4.52
C VAL A 177 17.04 6.21 3.55
N ASN A 178 16.84 6.38 2.24
CA ASN A 178 17.88 6.09 1.26
C ASN A 178 19.14 6.97 1.40
N GLU A 179 19.02 8.15 2.00
CA GLU A 179 20.12 9.09 2.23
C GLU A 179 20.82 8.86 3.59
N GLU A 180 20.25 8.06 4.51
CA GLU A 180 20.76 7.86 5.88
C GLU A 180 21.70 6.65 5.98
N GLU A 181 22.87 6.79 6.60
CA GLU A 181 23.91 5.76 6.70
C GLU A 181 24.05 5.17 8.11
N CYS A 182 23.30 5.70 9.08
CA CYS A 182 23.24 5.20 10.45
C CYS A 182 22.02 4.29 10.65
N THR A 183 22.26 3.02 11.01
CA THR A 183 21.22 2.01 11.27
C THR A 183 20.23 2.45 12.34
N ASP A 184 20.72 3.00 13.46
CA ASP A 184 19.86 3.46 14.56
C ASP A 184 18.90 4.58 14.10
N LYS A 185 19.40 5.52 13.28
CA LYS A 185 18.55 6.57 12.71
C LYS A 185 17.54 6.06 11.70
N ILE A 186 17.92 5.06 10.88
CA ILE A 186 16.98 4.41 9.96
C ILE A 186 15.82 3.79 10.75
N ASP A 187 16.12 3.13 11.87
CA ASP A 187 15.10 2.55 12.75
C ASP A 187 14.22 3.64 13.39
N GLU A 188 14.81 4.73 13.89
CA GLU A 188 14.06 5.88 14.42
C GLU A 188 13.10 6.49 13.38
N LEU A 189 13.58 6.71 12.16
CA LEU A 189 12.79 7.24 11.05
C LEU A 189 11.64 6.29 10.68
N THR A 190 11.91 4.99 10.70
CA THR A 190 10.92 3.94 10.40
C THR A 190 9.83 3.92 11.45
N ASN A 191 10.20 3.89 12.73
CA ASN A 191 9.25 3.89 13.83
C ASN A 191 8.38 5.15 13.81
N LYS A 192 8.99 6.32 13.61
CA LYS A 192 8.26 7.58 13.47
C LYS A 192 7.26 7.55 12.32
N PHE A 193 7.67 7.05 11.14
CA PHE A 193 6.77 6.92 10.00
C PHE A 193 5.58 6.01 10.32
N LEU A 194 5.81 4.88 10.98
CA LEU A 194 4.76 3.94 11.37
C LEU A 194 3.82 4.55 12.41
N GLU A 195 4.33 5.25 13.42
CA GLU A 195 3.53 5.98 14.41
C GLU A 195 2.65 7.06 13.77
N ASP A 196 3.23 7.88 12.87
CA ASP A 196 2.51 8.90 12.13
C ASP A 196 1.43 8.28 11.22
N TYR A 197 1.72 7.12 10.63
CA TYR A 197 0.75 6.37 9.82
C TYR A 197 -0.43 5.87 10.67
N TYR A 198 -0.15 5.14 11.74
CA TYR A 198 -1.20 4.58 12.60
C TYR A 198 -2.04 5.65 13.29
N SER A 199 -1.46 6.80 13.66
CA SER A 199 -2.21 7.90 14.29
C SER A 199 -3.10 8.71 13.33
N THR A 200 -2.81 8.68 12.03
CA THR A 200 -3.56 9.44 11.02
C THR A 200 -4.63 8.59 10.33
N PHE A 201 -4.40 7.28 10.19
CA PHE A 201 -5.23 6.38 9.38
C PHE A 201 -6.01 5.34 10.20
N PHE A 202 -5.77 5.21 11.51
CA PHE A 202 -6.54 4.42 12.48
C PHE A 202 -6.97 5.28 13.67
#